data_AF-A0A822EHT3-F1
#
_entry.id   AF-A0A822EHT3-F1
#
_cell.length_a   1.000
_cell.length_b   1.000
_cell.length_c   1.000
_cell.angle_alpha   90.00
_cell.angle_beta   90.00
_cell.angle_gamma   90.00
#
_symmetry.space_group_name_H-M   'P 1'
#
loop_
_entity.id
_entity.type
_entity.pdbx_description
1 polymer ?
#
loop_
_entity_poly.entity_id
_entity_poly.type
_entity_poly.pdbx_seq_one_letter_code
_entity_poly.pdbx_strand_id
1 'polypeptide(L)'
;MIKKNCLSTIKFLAHLVNQNTLHEITALDILGILFEDLYRINDSVQLGIEFLKECGQKLSKVSPRALNSLFSTLRDLLHNSSLDQHTKSMIEVLFTVQQDQFKAYPSIPTGLDLVNENDQYTPEAAERFKSRGGSKLFRQRWKSDIKG
;
A
#
# COMPACT_ATOMS: atom_id res chain seq x y z
N MET A 1 9.15 -16.89 -6.64
CA MET A 1 8.91 -17.38 -5.26
C MET A 1 9.45 -16.35 -4.30
N ILE A 2 8.57 -15.71 -3.53
CA ILE A 2 8.95 -14.63 -2.61
C ILE A 2 9.96 -15.13 -1.58
N LYS A 3 11.09 -14.43 -1.43
CA LYS A 3 12.06 -14.70 -0.37
C LYS A 3 11.43 -14.34 0.98
N LYS A 4 11.46 -15.26 1.96
CA LYS A 4 10.84 -15.09 3.29
C LYS A 4 11.20 -13.74 3.95
N ASN A 5 12.45 -13.28 3.81
CA ASN A 5 12.90 -12.01 4.36
C ASN A 5 12.15 -10.80 3.76
N CYS A 6 11.82 -10.84 2.47
CA CYS A 6 11.05 -9.77 1.82
C CYS A 6 9.63 -9.69 2.38
N LEU A 7 8.98 -10.84 2.59
CA LEU A 7 7.64 -10.89 3.18
C LEU A 7 7.63 -10.36 4.61
N SER A 8 8.59 -10.78 5.45
CA SER A 8 8.73 -10.27 6.82
C SER A 8 8.98 -8.76 6.86
N THR A 9 9.83 -8.25 5.96
CA THR A 9 10.12 -6.82 5.85
C THR A 9 8.87 -6.03 5.46
N ILE A 10 8.11 -6.53 4.49
CA ILE A 10 6.87 -5.88 4.03
C ILE A 10 5.81 -5.84 5.15
N LYS A 11 5.60 -6.95 5.86
CA LYS A 11 4.67 -6.98 7.01
C LYS A 11 5.09 -6.00 8.10
N PHE A 12 6.39 -5.95 8.40
CA PHE A 12 6.93 -4.99 9.37
C PHE A 12 6.65 -3.55 8.96
N LEU A 13 6.93 -3.17 7.70
CA LEU A 13 6.61 -1.83 7.18
C LEU A 13 5.12 -1.52 7.25
N ALA A 14 4.25 -2.48 6.97
CA ALA A 14 2.80 -2.30 7.03
C ALA A 14 2.34 -1.97 8.45
N HIS A 15 2.87 -2.67 9.46
CA HIS A 15 2.55 -2.39 10.85
C HIS A 15 3.09 -1.03 11.32
N LEU A 16 4.24 -0.57 10.83
CA LEU A 16 4.71 0.79 11.13
C LEU A 16 3.77 1.87 10.57
N VAL A 17 3.17 1.63 9.39
CA VAL A 17 2.14 2.52 8.83
C VAL A 17 0.87 2.49 9.68
N ASN A 18 0.45 1.31 10.12
CA ASN A 18 -0.73 1.18 10.97
C ASN A 18 -0.57 1.89 12.32
N GLN A 19 0.64 1.89 12.88
CA GLN A 19 1.01 2.55 14.14
C GLN A 19 1.40 4.03 13.97
N ASN A 20 1.16 4.63 12.80
CA ASN A 20 1.54 6.02 12.47
C ASN A 20 3.05 6.33 12.63
N THR A 21 3.91 5.33 12.73
CA THR A 21 5.37 5.53 12.75
C THR A 21 5.91 5.84 11.34
N LEU A 22 5.27 5.27 10.32
CA LEU A 22 5.47 5.65 8.92
C LEU A 22 4.22 6.36 8.39
N HIS A 23 4.45 7.45 7.68
CA HIS A 23 3.39 8.19 6.98
C HIS A 23 2.81 7.34 5.85
N GLU A 24 1.51 7.41 5.64
CA GLU A 24 0.77 6.72 4.58
C GLU A 24 1.30 7.00 3.17
N ILE A 25 1.90 8.16 2.93
CA ILE A 25 2.54 8.47 1.64
C ILE A 25 3.65 7.46 1.33
N THR A 26 4.43 7.06 2.35
CA THR A 26 5.47 6.04 2.19
C THR A 26 4.87 4.70 1.77
N ALA A 27 3.72 4.33 2.33
CA ALA A 27 3.01 3.11 1.96
C ALA A 27 2.54 3.17 0.50
N LEU A 28 1.97 4.30 0.10
CA LEU A 28 1.51 4.54 -1.27
C LEU A 28 2.67 4.53 -2.27
N ASP A 29 3.84 5.07 -1.92
CA ASP A 29 5.03 5.01 -2.76
C ASP A 29 5.53 3.58 -2.95
N ILE A 30 5.58 2.80 -1.87
CA ILE A 30 5.96 1.38 -1.94
C ILE A 30 5.00 0.62 -2.86
N LEU A 31 3.69 0.82 -2.68
CA LEU A 31 2.65 0.19 -3.52
C LEU A 31 2.75 0.63 -4.98
N GLY A 32 2.99 1.92 -5.22
CA GLY A 32 3.23 2.47 -6.55
C GLY A 32 4.41 1.76 -7.22
N ILE A 33 5.54 1.63 -6.54
CA ILE A 33 6.73 0.95 -7.09
C ILE A 33 6.46 -0.53 -7.37
N LEU A 34 5.70 -1.22 -6.50
CA LEU A 34 5.40 -2.65 -6.67
C LEU A 34 4.38 -2.92 -7.79
N PHE A 35 3.52 -1.95 -8.13
CA PHE A 35 2.50 -2.08 -9.17
C PHE A 35 2.83 -1.35 -10.49
N GLU A 36 3.79 -0.42 -10.51
CA GLU A 36 4.16 0.37 -11.70
C GLU A 36 5.01 -0.43 -12.71
N ASP A 37 4.83 -0.07 -13.99
CA ASP A 37 5.02 -0.86 -15.20
C ASP A 37 6.45 -1.30 -15.59
N LEU A 38 7.44 -1.15 -14.71
CA LEU A 38 8.85 -1.48 -15.02
C LEU A 38 9.40 -2.70 -14.26
N TYR A 39 8.57 -3.37 -13.45
CA TYR A 39 8.94 -4.60 -12.71
C TYR A 39 7.85 -5.68 -12.75
N ARG A 40 7.15 -5.89 -13.88
CA ARG A 40 6.14 -6.97 -14.06
C ARG A 40 6.75 -8.38 -13.90
N ILE A 41 7.07 -8.74 -12.68
CA ILE A 41 7.45 -10.07 -12.23
C ILE A 41 6.36 -10.43 -11.23
N ASN A 42 5.69 -11.57 -11.41
CA ASN A 42 4.61 -12.03 -10.54
C ASN A 42 4.93 -11.82 -9.03
N ASP A 43 6.19 -12.03 -8.62
CA ASP A 43 6.66 -11.84 -7.24
C ASP A 43 6.52 -10.39 -6.70
N SER A 44 6.68 -9.33 -7.51
CA SER A 44 6.54 -7.93 -7.05
C SER A 44 5.07 -7.58 -6.79
N VAL A 45 4.19 -8.01 -7.69
CA VAL A 45 2.73 -7.86 -7.54
C VAL A 45 2.24 -8.65 -6.34
N GLN A 46 2.72 -9.89 -6.15
CA GLN A 46 2.39 -10.69 -4.97
C GLN A 46 2.84 -9.99 -3.67
N LEU A 47 4.06 -9.43 -3.65
CA LEU A 47 4.54 -8.64 -2.50
C LEU A 47 3.67 -7.41 -2.22
N GLY A 48 3.24 -6.69 -3.27
CA GLY A 48 2.34 -5.55 -3.14
C GLY A 48 0.96 -5.93 -2.63
N ILE A 49 0.43 -7.09 -3.05
CA ILE A 49 -0.84 -7.63 -2.55
C ILE A 49 -0.73 -7.95 -1.06
N GLU A 50 0.34 -8.63 -0.63
CA GLU A 50 0.55 -8.96 0.78
C GLU A 50 0.74 -7.70 1.64
N PHE A 51 1.46 -6.69 1.14
CA PHE A 51 1.56 -5.39 1.81
C PHE A 51 0.19 -4.72 1.98
N LEU A 52 -0.61 -4.70 0.91
CA LEU A 52 -1.89 -4.01 0.89
C LEU A 52 -2.91 -4.68 1.81
N LYS A 53 -2.86 -6.00 1.99
CA LYS A 53 -3.70 -6.69 2.98
C LYS A 53 -3.46 -6.15 4.39
N GLU A 54 -2.20 -6.01 4.79
CA GLU A 54 -1.80 -5.66 6.17
C GLU A 54 -2.05 -4.18 6.51
N CYS A 55 -1.88 -3.24 5.58
CA CYS A 55 -2.08 -1.80 5.83
C CYS A 55 -3.30 -1.20 5.14
N GLY A 56 -4.06 -1.98 4.37
CA GLY A 56 -5.17 -1.47 3.55
C GLY A 56 -6.31 -0.87 4.37
N GLN A 57 -6.59 -1.38 5.57
CA GLN A 57 -7.58 -0.78 6.47
C GLN A 57 -7.16 0.61 6.98
N LYS A 58 -5.86 0.85 7.16
CA LYS A 58 -5.37 2.18 7.56
C LYS A 58 -5.52 3.15 6.39
N LEU A 59 -5.06 2.72 5.21
CA LEU A 59 -5.13 3.50 3.97
C LEU A 59 -6.56 3.86 3.57
N SER A 60 -7.54 2.99 3.84
CA SER A 60 -8.94 3.30 3.54
C SER A 60 -9.49 4.44 4.39
N LYS A 61 -8.95 4.66 5.59
CA LYS A 61 -9.32 5.77 6.49
C LYS A 61 -8.58 7.06 6.15
N VAL A 62 -7.27 6.97 5.91
CA VAL A 62 -6.42 8.17 5.77
C VAL A 62 -6.26 8.65 4.33
N SER A 63 -6.38 7.77 3.33
CA SER A 63 -6.14 8.09 1.92
C SER A 63 -7.01 7.26 0.97
N PRO A 64 -8.36 7.33 1.10
CA PRO A 64 -9.28 6.51 0.31
C PRO A 64 -9.18 6.75 -1.20
N ARG A 65 -8.91 8.00 -1.62
CA ARG A 65 -8.74 8.35 -3.05
C ARG A 65 -7.54 7.62 -3.67
N ALA A 66 -6.40 7.65 -2.99
CA ALA A 66 -5.19 6.98 -3.46
C ALA A 66 -5.36 5.45 -3.47
N LEU A 67 -6.00 4.91 -2.42
CA LEU A 67 -6.32 3.48 -2.34
C LEU A 67 -7.21 3.04 -3.51
N ASN A 68 -8.25 3.80 -3.83
CA ASN A 68 -9.13 3.51 -4.97
C ASN A 68 -8.36 3.53 -6.30
N SER A 69 -7.41 4.44 -6.46
CA SER A 69 -6.54 4.45 -7.65
C SER A 69 -5.72 3.17 -7.77
N LEU A 70 -5.16 2.65 -6.67
CA LEU A 70 -4.42 1.39 -6.66
C LEU A 70 -5.32 0.20 -7.04
N PHE A 71 -6.55 0.16 -6.53
CA PHE A 71 -7.52 -0.88 -6.92
C PHE A 71 -7.98 -0.77 -8.39
N SER A 72 -7.98 0.42 -8.97
CA SER A 72 -8.16 0.59 -10.42
C SER A 72 -6.99 -0.04 -11.17
N THR A 73 -5.75 0.28 -10.79
CA THR A 73 -4.55 -0.31 -11.40
C THR A 73 -4.52 -1.84 -11.28
N LEU A 74 -4.91 -2.40 -10.13
CA LEU A 74 -5.01 -3.85 -9.94
C LEU A 74 -6.07 -4.50 -10.83
N ARG A 75 -7.19 -3.82 -11.09
CA ARG A 75 -8.21 -4.28 -12.04
C ARG A 75 -7.68 -4.29 -13.46
N ASP A 76 -6.94 -3.24 -13.85
CA ASP A 76 -6.30 -3.18 -15.16
C ASP A 76 -5.24 -4.28 -15.31
N LEU A 77 -4.47 -4.56 -14.26
CA LEU A 77 -3.54 -5.69 -14.23
C LEU A 77 -4.28 -7.03 -14.36
N LEU A 78 -5.38 -7.25 -13.65
CA LEU A 78 -6.13 -8.51 -13.72
C LEU A 78 -6.60 -8.84 -15.15
N HIS A 79 -7.03 -7.84 -15.92
CA HIS A 79 -7.59 -8.02 -17.26
C HIS A 79 -6.57 -7.88 -18.40
N ASN A 80 -5.64 -6.92 -18.31
CA ASN A 80 -4.81 -6.49 -19.43
C ASN A 80 -3.34 -6.96 -19.33
N SER A 81 -3.00 -7.79 -18.35
CA SER A 81 -1.61 -8.25 -18.15
C SER A 81 -1.43 -9.76 -18.31
N SER A 82 -0.18 -10.15 -18.61
CA SER A 82 0.28 -11.54 -18.68
C SER A 82 0.69 -12.11 -17.31
N LEU A 83 -0.09 -11.86 -16.27
CA LEU A 83 0.13 -12.45 -14.94
C LEU A 83 -0.17 -13.95 -14.94
N ASP A 84 0.55 -14.70 -14.12
CA ASP A 84 0.25 -16.11 -13.89
C ASP A 84 -1.07 -16.30 -13.11
N GLN A 85 -1.64 -17.50 -13.20
CA GLN A 85 -2.93 -17.80 -12.58
C GLN A 85 -2.89 -17.59 -11.06
N HIS A 86 -1.75 -17.89 -10.42
CA HIS A 86 -1.57 -17.72 -8.99
C HIS A 86 -1.70 -16.25 -8.57
N THR A 87 -0.99 -15.34 -9.25
CA THR A 87 -1.05 -13.91 -8.94
C THR A 87 -2.43 -13.33 -9.24
N LYS A 88 -3.10 -13.79 -10.30
CA LYS A 88 -4.50 -13.41 -10.57
C LYS A 88 -5.43 -13.79 -9.42
N SER A 89 -5.35 -15.02 -8.93
CA SER A 89 -6.14 -15.46 -7.77
C SER A 89 -5.81 -14.66 -6.51
N MET A 90 -4.56 -14.23 -6.31
CA MET A 90 -4.22 -13.33 -5.19
C MET A 90 -4.87 -11.95 -5.30
N ILE A 91 -4.98 -11.40 -6.52
CA ILE A 91 -5.70 -10.14 -6.77
C ILE A 91 -7.20 -10.31 -6.48
N GLU A 92 -7.80 -11.42 -6.91
CA GLU A 92 -9.22 -11.72 -6.62
C GLU A 92 -9.49 -11.81 -5.12
N VAL A 93 -8.64 -12.54 -4.38
CA VAL A 93 -8.72 -12.61 -2.91
C VAL A 93 -8.58 -11.23 -2.29
N LEU A 94 -7.70 -10.37 -2.81
CA LEU A 94 -7.53 -9.00 -2.32
C LEU A 94 -8.79 -8.14 -2.54
N PHE A 95 -9.52 -8.32 -3.65
CA PHE A 95 -10.81 -7.67 -3.86
C PHE A 95 -11.86 -8.14 -2.84
N THR A 96 -11.88 -9.43 -2.49
CA THR A 96 -12.75 -9.93 -1.41
C THR A 96 -12.39 -9.28 -0.07
N VAL A 97 -11.10 -9.20 0.27
CA VAL A 97 -10.62 -8.51 1.49
C VAL A 97 -11.05 -7.05 1.51
N GLN A 98 -10.98 -6.34 0.38
CA GLN A 98 -11.45 -4.96 0.26
C GLN A 98 -12.98 -4.84 0.48
N GLN A 99 -13.77 -5.72 -0.13
CA GLN A 99 -15.24 -5.76 0.03
C GLN A 99 -15.64 -5.99 1.49
N ASP A 100 -14.89 -6.85 2.19
CA ASP A 100 -15.04 -7.10 3.61
C ASP A 100 -14.45 -6.00 4.50
N GLN A 101 -14.03 -4.87 3.91
CA GLN A 101 -13.44 -3.72 4.62
C GLN A 101 -12.23 -4.11 5.48
N PHE A 102 -11.43 -5.06 4.99
CA PHE A 102 -10.22 -5.55 5.65
C PHE A 102 -10.47 -6.13 7.05
N LYS A 103 -11.66 -6.69 7.34
CA LYS A 103 -11.97 -7.31 8.65
C LYS A 103 -10.95 -8.37 9.09
N ALA A 104 -10.42 -9.14 8.14
CA ALA A 104 -9.39 -10.15 8.41
C ALA A 104 -7.99 -9.56 8.69
N TYR A 105 -7.77 -8.28 8.36
CA TYR A 105 -6.49 -7.58 8.49
C TYR A 105 -6.70 -6.20 9.15
N PRO A 106 -7.06 -6.17 10.45
CA PRO A 106 -7.25 -4.92 11.16
C PRO A 106 -5.93 -4.13 11.29
N SER A 107 -5.99 -2.80 11.20
CA SER A 107 -4.80 -1.94 11.30
C SER A 107 -4.10 -2.10 12.66
N ILE A 108 -4.89 -2.06 13.73
CA ILE A 108 -4.42 -2.27 15.11
C ILE A 108 -5.11 -3.53 15.61
N PRO A 109 -4.37 -4.63 15.85
CA PRO A 109 -4.94 -5.82 16.44
C PRO A 109 -5.53 -5.54 17.82
N THR A 110 -6.60 -6.26 18.17
CA THR A 110 -7.28 -6.13 19.46
C THR A 110 -6.28 -6.32 20.61
N GLY A 111 -6.08 -5.28 21.43
CA GLY A 111 -5.13 -5.28 22.56
C GLY A 111 -3.80 -4.53 22.35
N LEU A 112 -3.55 -3.97 21.15
CA LEU A 112 -2.37 -3.14 20.88
C LEU A 112 -2.65 -1.62 20.85
N ASP A 113 -3.87 -1.20 21.17
CA ASP A 113 -4.25 0.21 21.30
C ASP A 113 -3.84 0.75 22.69
N LEU A 114 -2.53 0.87 22.91
CA LEU A 114 -1.94 1.20 24.22
C LEU A 114 -1.50 2.67 24.33
N VAL A 115 -1.59 3.45 23.25
CA VAL A 115 -1.07 4.82 23.17
C VAL A 115 -2.10 5.75 22.53
N ASN A 116 -2.44 6.84 23.20
CA ASN A 116 -3.38 7.84 22.70
C ASN A 116 -2.90 8.44 21.37
N GLU A 117 -3.83 8.68 20.43
CA GLU A 117 -3.52 9.26 19.11
C GLU A 117 -2.77 10.60 19.20
N ASN A 118 -3.00 11.37 20.27
CA ASN A 118 -2.35 12.67 20.51
C ASN A 118 -0.88 12.58 20.95
N ASP A 119 -0.44 11.42 21.41
CA ASP A 119 0.94 11.18 21.86
C ASP A 119 1.78 10.47 20.78
N GLN A 120 1.20 10.23 19.59
CA GLN A 120 1.89 9.59 18.47
C GLN A 120 2.70 10.62 17.69
N TYR A 121 4.02 10.42 17.67
CA TYR A 121 4.92 11.27 16.90
C TYR A 121 5.14 10.69 15.50
N THR A 122 4.58 11.33 14.47
CA THR A 122 4.91 11.06 13.08
C THR A 122 6.07 11.98 12.69
N PRO A 123 7.30 11.48 12.44
CA PRO A 123 8.39 12.36 12.01
C PRO A 123 8.01 13.05 10.70
N GLU A 124 8.18 14.37 10.62
CA GLU A 124 7.90 15.20 9.42
C GLU A 124 8.80 14.77 8.23
N ALA A 125 8.40 13.71 7.54
CA ALA A 125 9.05 13.23 6.32
C ALA A 125 8.72 14.12 5.10
N ALA A 126 7.74 15.01 5.23
CA ALA A 126 7.24 15.86 4.15
C ALA A 126 8.32 16.79 3.57
N GLU A 127 9.23 17.32 4.39
CA GLU A 127 10.33 18.17 3.88
C GLU A 127 11.43 17.37 3.18
N ARG A 128 11.70 16.15 3.61
CA ARG A 128 12.71 15.29 2.97
C ARG A 128 12.28 14.81 1.58
N PHE A 129 10.98 14.63 1.34
CA PHE A 129 10.45 14.13 0.07
C PHE A 129 10.64 15.11 -1.10
N LYS A 130 10.58 16.43 -0.84
CA LYS A 130 10.91 17.45 -1.84
C LYS A 130 12.34 17.30 -2.39
N SER A 131 13.28 16.81 -1.58
CA SER A 131 14.69 16.71 -1.97
C SER A 131 15.05 15.46 -2.79
N ARG A 132 14.28 14.36 -2.69
CA ARG A 132 14.66 13.06 -3.28
C ARG A 132 13.94 12.68 -4.56
N GLY A 133 13.00 13.49 -5.02
CA GLY A 133 12.43 13.37 -6.36
C GLY A 133 11.79 12.01 -6.66
N GLY A 134 10.65 11.72 -6.02
CA GLY A 134 9.78 10.58 -6.35
C GLY A 134 9.44 10.48 -7.85
N SER A 135 8.90 9.35 -8.30
CA SER A 135 8.73 9.06 -9.74
C SER A 135 8.08 10.22 -10.50
N LYS A 136 8.53 10.49 -11.74
CA LYS A 136 8.06 11.64 -12.54
C LYS A 136 6.54 11.61 -12.73
N LEU A 137 5.96 10.41 -12.85
CA LEU A 137 4.52 10.18 -12.94
C LEU A 137 3.79 10.62 -11.66
N PHE A 138 4.32 10.24 -10.50
CA PHE A 138 3.72 10.57 -9.21
C PHE A 138 3.73 12.08 -8.93
N ARG A 139 4.80 12.79 -9.31
CA ARG A 139 4.86 14.26 -9.21
C ARG A 139 3.84 14.98 -10.09
N GLN A 140 3.47 14.41 -11.24
CA GLN A 140 2.44 14.99 -12.11
C GLN A 140 1.03 14.71 -11.57
N ARG A 141 0.78 13.48 -11.08
CA ARG A 141 -0.50 13.10 -10.46
C ARG A 141 -0.79 13.89 -9.18
N TRP A 142 0.19 14.00 -8.28
CA TRP A 142 0.08 14.72 -7.01
C TRP A 142 -0.22 16.22 -7.16
N LYS A 143 0.35 16.86 -8.19
CA LYS A 143 0.04 18.28 -8.51
C LYS A 143 -1.39 18.48 -9.00
N SER A 144 -2.00 17.46 -9.59
CA SER A 144 -3.39 17.49 -10.03
C SER A 144 -4.36 17.29 -8.86
N ASP A 145 -4.04 16.41 -7.91
CA ASP A 145 -4.91 16.05 -6.80
C ASP A 145 -4.97 17.10 -5.66
N ILE A 146 -4.02 18.05 -5.62
CA ILE A 146 -3.97 19.15 -4.65
C ILE A 146 -4.63 20.44 -5.17
N LYS A 147 -4.82 20.56 -6.49
CA LYS A 147 -5.35 21.77 -7.12
C LYS A 147 -6.79 21.63 -7.65
N GLY A 148 -7.48 20.54 -7.30
CA GLY A 148 -8.87 20.26 -7.69
C GLY A 148 -9.77 20.00 -6.50
#